data_AF-A0A8E0ISB4-F1
#
_entry.id   AF-A0A8E0ISB4-F1
#
_cell.length_a   1.000
_cell.length_b   1.000
_cell.length_c   1.000
_cell.angle_alpha   90.00
_cell.angle_beta   90.00
_cell.angle_gamma   90.00
#
_symmetry.space_group_name_H-M   'P 1'
#
loop_
_entity.id
_entity.type
_entity.pdbx_description
1 polymer ?
#
loop_
_entity_poly.entity_id
_entity_poly.type
_entity_poly.pdbx_seq_one_letter_code
_entity_poly.pdbx_strand_id
1 'polypeptide(L)'
;MVLDIKVPKTLTIADLYATGFSVVIYFISFAVVGQYWTFHQELLHTVTQPSTNFLVLNFFYLVFICLVPFATSFIGDHPGSRISATLFAIIIFMVDLFQFILFRSVIGERPKKENLNAHDWEEYRAVSLMVLVAIVYILVGLLLPKWILVVIALGLGAR
;
A
#
# COMPACT_ATOMS: atom_id res chain seq x y z
N MET A 1 -7.54 -10.53 -5.05
CA MET A 1 -8.24 -10.76 -3.76
C MET A 1 -8.50 -12.25 -3.56
N VAL A 2 -8.84 -12.69 -2.33
CA VAL A 2 -9.18 -14.11 -2.07
C VAL A 2 -10.33 -14.60 -2.96
N LEU A 3 -11.27 -13.70 -3.29
CA LEU A 3 -12.40 -13.97 -4.19
C LEU A 3 -11.99 -14.15 -5.65
N ASP A 4 -10.80 -13.67 -6.04
CA ASP A 4 -10.26 -13.85 -7.40
C ASP A 4 -9.59 -15.23 -7.57
N ILE A 5 -9.30 -15.93 -6.47
CA ILE A 5 -8.79 -17.30 -6.49
C ILE A 5 -9.94 -18.22 -6.87
N LYS A 6 -10.06 -18.50 -8.17
CA LYS A 6 -11.10 -19.39 -8.69
C LYS A 6 -10.72 -20.84 -8.43
N VAL A 7 -11.64 -21.58 -7.84
CA VAL A 7 -11.55 -23.05 -7.78
C VAL A 7 -11.58 -23.56 -9.23
N PRO A 8 -10.58 -24.34 -9.66
CA PRO A 8 -10.50 -24.81 -11.04
C PRO A 8 -11.69 -25.75 -11.32
N LYS A 9 -12.37 -25.54 -12.45
CA LYS A 9 -13.52 -26.37 -12.86
C LYS A 9 -13.09 -27.76 -13.30
N THR A 10 -11.85 -27.89 -13.74
CA THR A 10 -11.21 -29.11 -14.25
C THR A 10 -9.88 -29.30 -13.55
N LEU A 11 -9.52 -30.55 -13.24
CA LEU A 11 -8.29 -30.91 -12.53
C LEU A 11 -7.11 -31.11 -13.50
N THR A 12 -6.92 -30.19 -14.45
CA THR A 12 -5.75 -30.25 -15.34
C THR A 12 -4.53 -29.61 -14.67
N ILE A 13 -3.33 -30.02 -15.08
CA ILE A 13 -2.07 -29.42 -14.57
C ILE A 13 -2.02 -27.91 -14.89
N ALA A 14 -2.52 -27.51 -16.06
CA ALA A 14 -2.57 -26.11 -16.47
C ALA A 14 -3.51 -25.29 -15.57
N ASP A 15 -4.69 -25.81 -15.24
CA ASP A 15 -5.64 -25.14 -14.35
C ASP A 15 -5.07 -25.01 -12.93
N LEU A 16 -4.41 -26.07 -12.44
CA LEU A 16 -3.79 -26.05 -11.11
C LEU A 16 -2.64 -25.04 -11.04
N TYR A 17 -1.83 -24.93 -12.11
CA TYR A 17 -0.77 -23.93 -12.21
C TYR A 17 -1.35 -22.50 -12.20
N ALA A 18 -2.42 -22.25 -12.98
CA ALA A 18 -3.06 -20.94 -13.03
C ALA A 18 -3.65 -20.54 -11.66
N THR A 19 -4.38 -21.44 -10.98
CA THR A 19 -4.89 -21.19 -9.63
C THR A 19 -3.75 -20.96 -8.63
N GLY A 20 -2.67 -21.74 -8.71
CA GLY A 20 -1.48 -21.55 -7.87
C GLY A 20 -0.84 -20.16 -8.05
N PHE A 21 -0.76 -19.67 -9.29
CA PHE A 21 -0.27 -18.31 -9.57
C PHE A 21 -1.16 -17.23 -8.96
N SER A 22 -2.49 -17.37 -9.04
CA SER A 22 -3.43 -16.44 -8.38
C SER A 22 -3.29 -16.42 -6.86
N VAL A 23 -2.99 -17.57 -6.23
CA VAL A 23 -2.71 -17.65 -4.78
C VAL A 23 -1.45 -16.86 -4.41
N VAL A 24 -0.40 -16.93 -5.22
CA VAL A 24 0.84 -16.14 -5.00
C VAL A 24 0.55 -14.64 -5.09
N ILE A 25 -0.21 -14.19 -6.11
CA ILE A 25 -0.63 -12.79 -6.25
C ILE A 25 -1.42 -12.34 -5.01
N TYR A 26 -2.30 -13.19 -4.49
CA TYR A 26 -3.05 -12.90 -3.28
C TYR A 26 -2.13 -12.69 -2.06
N PHE A 27 -1.16 -13.58 -1.82
CA PHE A 27 -0.24 -13.44 -0.68
C PHE A 27 0.65 -12.21 -0.80
N ILE A 28 1.12 -11.87 -2.01
CA ILE A 28 1.86 -10.62 -2.25
C ILE A 28 0.99 -9.43 -1.86
N SER A 29 -0.24 -9.38 -2.36
CA SER A 29 -1.16 -8.30 -2.03
C SER A 29 -1.48 -8.22 -0.53
N PHE A 30 -1.67 -9.37 0.11
CA PHE A 30 -1.96 -9.44 1.54
C PHE A 30 -0.77 -8.95 2.37
N ALA A 31 0.46 -9.33 2.00
CA ALA A 31 1.66 -8.85 2.67
C ALA A 31 1.81 -7.33 2.55
N VAL A 32 1.55 -6.75 1.37
CA VAL A 32 1.55 -5.29 1.16
C VAL A 32 0.53 -4.61 2.07
N VAL A 33 -0.72 -5.08 2.07
CA VAL A 33 -1.77 -4.50 2.94
C VAL A 33 -1.43 -4.67 4.43
N GLY A 34 -0.89 -5.82 4.83
CA GLY A 34 -0.49 -6.09 6.21
C GLY A 34 0.65 -5.19 6.69
N GLN A 35 1.61 -4.88 5.81
CA GLN A 35 2.66 -3.91 6.11
C GLN A 35 2.07 -2.51 6.36
N TYR A 36 1.21 -2.03 5.46
CA TYR A 36 0.52 -0.75 5.63
C TYR A 36 -0.33 -0.70 6.90
N TRP A 37 -0.99 -1.81 7.22
CA TRP A 37 -1.78 -1.94 8.43
C TRP A 37 -0.92 -1.82 9.69
N THR A 38 0.29 -2.36 9.70
CA THR A 38 1.21 -2.27 10.84
C THR A 38 1.56 -0.81 11.15
N PHE A 39 1.98 -0.04 10.14
CA PHE A 39 2.24 1.40 10.29
C PHE A 39 0.99 2.19 10.69
N HIS A 40 -0.18 1.75 10.23
CA HIS A 40 -1.45 2.38 10.60
C HIS A 40 -1.83 2.09 12.06
N GLN A 41 -1.56 0.90 12.58
CA GLN A 41 -1.81 0.55 13.98
C GLN A 41 -0.88 1.34 14.92
N GLU A 42 0.40 1.49 14.59
CA GLU A 42 1.35 2.32 15.35
C GLU A 42 0.83 3.76 15.51
N LEU A 43 0.32 4.35 14.43
CA LEU A 43 -0.31 5.66 14.46
C LEU A 43 -1.55 5.69 15.39
N LEU A 44 -2.43 4.69 15.27
CA LEU A 44 -3.66 4.62 16.07
C LEU A 44 -3.41 4.44 17.56
N HIS A 45 -2.32 3.75 17.95
CA HIS A 45 -1.93 3.61 19.36
C HIS A 45 -1.63 4.94 20.05
N THR A 46 -1.26 5.97 19.28
CA THR A 46 -1.02 7.33 19.79
C THR A 46 -2.31 8.13 19.96
N VAL A 47 -3.40 7.76 19.27
CA VAL A 47 -4.64 8.53 19.23
C VAL A 47 -5.54 8.15 20.41
N THR A 48 -5.73 9.09 21.35
CA THR A 48 -6.62 8.87 22.51
C THR A 48 -8.08 9.23 22.22
N GLN A 49 -8.32 10.32 21.49
CA GLN A 49 -9.66 10.74 21.07
C GLN A 49 -9.61 11.21 19.60
N PRO A 50 -10.11 10.42 18.64
CA PRO A 50 -10.05 10.80 17.24
C PRO A 50 -10.98 11.97 16.95
N SER A 51 -10.44 13.04 16.35
CA SER A 51 -11.23 14.16 15.85
C SER A 51 -12.10 13.75 14.64
N THR A 52 -13.18 14.47 14.37
CA THR A 52 -14.03 14.20 13.18
C THR A 52 -13.22 14.26 11.89
N ASN A 53 -12.26 15.18 11.80
CA ASN A 53 -11.37 15.31 10.65
C ASN A 53 -10.46 14.08 10.50
N PHE A 54 -9.90 13.57 11.60
CA PHE A 54 -9.12 12.33 11.61
C PHE A 54 -9.93 11.15 11.06
N LEU A 55 -11.19 11.00 11.49
CA LEU A 55 -12.07 9.94 10.99
C LEU A 55 -12.33 10.04 9.48
N VAL A 56 -12.56 11.24 8.96
CA VAL A 56 -12.76 11.47 7.51
C VAL A 56 -11.50 11.10 6.72
N LEU A 57 -10.31 11.53 7.19
CA LEU A 57 -9.04 11.16 6.58
C LEU A 57 -8.81 9.64 6.63
N ASN A 58 -9.21 8.99 7.71
CA ASN A 58 -9.13 7.55 7.85
C ASN A 58 -10.03 6.83 6.83
N PHE A 59 -11.23 7.35 6.55
CA PHE A 59 -12.07 6.79 5.49
C PHE A 59 -11.42 6.90 4.11
N PHE A 60 -10.77 8.02 3.80
CA PHE A 60 -10.04 8.13 2.53
C PHE A 60 -8.88 7.12 2.45
N TYR A 61 -8.10 6.98 3.53
CA TYR A 61 -7.08 5.93 3.61
C TYR A 61 -7.68 4.54 3.34
N LEU A 62 -8.80 4.22 3.98
CA LEU A 62 -9.51 2.94 3.81
C LEU A 62 -9.98 2.72 2.36
N VAL A 63 -10.45 3.76 1.68
CA VAL A 63 -10.84 3.66 0.26
C VAL A 63 -9.66 3.19 -0.58
N PHE A 64 -8.49 3.82 -0.43
CA PHE A 64 -7.35 3.51 -1.28
C PHE A 64 -6.66 2.19 -0.91
N ILE A 65 -6.53 1.87 0.38
CA ILE A 65 -5.91 0.60 0.80
C ILE A 65 -6.75 -0.61 0.35
N CYS A 66 -8.09 -0.48 0.33
CA CYS A 66 -8.98 -1.51 -0.19
C CYS A 66 -8.83 -1.75 -1.71
N LEU A 67 -8.29 -0.78 -2.46
CA LEU A 67 -8.05 -0.90 -3.90
C LEU A 67 -6.70 -1.56 -4.24
N VAL A 68 -5.78 -1.67 -3.29
CA VAL A 68 -4.45 -2.30 -3.50
C VAL A 68 -4.57 -3.72 -4.08
N PRO A 69 -5.47 -4.58 -3.59
CA PRO A 69 -5.51 -5.95 -4.10
C PRO A 69 -6.12 -6.07 -5.49
N PHE A 70 -7.03 -5.17 -5.84
CA PHE A 70 -7.50 -5.02 -7.22
C PHE A 70 -6.33 -4.61 -8.12
N ALA A 71 -5.57 -3.58 -7.73
CA ALA A 71 -4.42 -3.10 -8.50
C ALA A 71 -3.35 -4.20 -8.67
N THR A 72 -3.12 -4.99 -7.62
CA THR A 72 -2.16 -6.11 -7.62
C THR A 72 -2.59 -7.22 -8.58
N SER A 73 -3.89 -7.56 -8.64
CA SER A 73 -4.39 -8.49 -9.66
C SER A 73 -4.28 -7.90 -11.06
N PHE A 74 -4.64 -6.62 -11.23
CA PHE A 74 -4.65 -5.97 -12.53
C PHE A 74 -3.26 -5.92 -13.20
N ILE A 75 -2.21 -5.68 -12.41
CA ILE A 75 -0.83 -5.74 -12.91
C ILE A 75 -0.35 -7.18 -13.16
N GLY A 76 -0.81 -8.15 -12.37
CA GLY A 76 -0.54 -9.58 -12.59
C GLY A 76 -1.18 -10.13 -13.86
N ASP A 77 -2.39 -9.67 -14.18
CA ASP A 77 -3.13 -10.06 -15.39
C ASP A 77 -2.62 -9.36 -16.66
N HIS A 78 -1.97 -8.20 -16.52
CA HIS A 78 -1.44 -7.42 -17.64
C HIS A 78 0.04 -7.04 -17.46
N PRO A 79 0.98 -8.01 -17.37
CA PRO A 79 2.39 -7.72 -17.14
C PRO A 79 2.97 -6.77 -18.20
N GLY A 80 3.60 -5.69 -17.75
CA GLY A 80 4.21 -4.70 -18.64
C GLY A 80 3.24 -3.69 -19.28
N SER A 81 1.94 -3.77 -18.99
CA SER A 81 0.97 -2.75 -19.41
C SER A 81 1.19 -1.45 -18.65
N ARG A 82 1.43 -0.36 -19.39
CA ARG A 82 1.59 0.99 -18.84
C ARG A 82 0.41 1.42 -17.97
N ILE A 83 -0.81 1.09 -18.39
CA ILE A 83 -2.04 1.45 -17.68
C ILE A 83 -2.09 0.74 -16.33
N SER A 84 -1.85 -0.58 -16.31
CA SER A 84 -1.87 -1.36 -15.06
C SER A 84 -0.79 -0.92 -14.07
N ALA A 85 0.43 -0.68 -14.56
CA ALA A 85 1.56 -0.21 -13.76
C ALA A 85 1.29 1.17 -13.16
N THR A 86 0.81 2.11 -13.97
CA THR A 86 0.55 3.48 -13.53
C THR A 86 -0.60 3.53 -12.52
N LEU A 87 -1.67 2.77 -12.75
CA LEU A 87 -2.81 2.70 -11.83
C LEU A 87 -2.39 2.15 -10.46
N PHE A 88 -1.59 1.08 -10.44
CA PHE A 88 -1.03 0.54 -9.21
C PHE A 88 -0.22 1.60 -8.45
N ALA A 89 0.69 2.29 -9.14
CA ALA A 89 1.53 3.32 -8.54
C ALA A 89 0.70 4.49 -7.96
N ILE A 90 -0.36 4.91 -8.66
CA ILE A 90 -1.27 5.97 -8.19
C ILE A 90 -2.00 5.52 -6.92
N ILE A 91 -2.48 4.28 -6.86
CA ILE A 91 -3.17 3.76 -5.68
C ILE A 91 -2.23 3.72 -4.48
N ILE A 92 -1.01 3.19 -4.65
CA ILE A 92 0.01 3.19 -3.60
C ILE A 92 0.35 4.61 -3.15
N PHE A 93 0.53 5.55 -4.08
CA PHE A 93 0.75 6.95 -3.76
C PHE A 93 -0.38 7.54 -2.92
N MET A 94 -1.64 7.25 -3.24
CA MET A 94 -2.77 7.73 -2.44
C MET A 94 -2.78 7.11 -1.05
N VAL A 95 -2.47 5.82 -0.90
CA VAL A 95 -2.30 5.18 0.42
C VAL A 95 -1.23 5.90 1.23
N ASP A 96 -0.04 6.11 0.65
CA ASP A 96 1.07 6.79 1.31
C ASP A 96 0.74 8.23 1.69
N LEU A 97 0.07 8.95 0.79
CA LEU A 97 -0.34 10.34 1.00
C LEU A 97 -1.32 10.46 2.16
N PHE A 98 -2.36 9.62 2.22
CA PHE A 98 -3.33 9.68 3.31
C PHE A 98 -2.75 9.19 4.63
N GLN A 99 -1.87 8.19 4.62
CA GLN A 99 -1.10 7.79 5.81
C GLN A 99 -0.24 8.97 6.31
N PHE A 100 0.44 9.70 5.42
CA PHE A 100 1.21 10.90 5.76
C PHE A 100 0.34 12.01 6.37
N ILE A 101 -0.82 12.29 5.77
CA ILE A 101 -1.73 13.33 6.26
C ILE A 101 -2.27 12.95 7.65
N LEU A 102 -2.66 11.68 7.85
CA LEU A 102 -3.10 11.17 9.14
C LEU A 102 -2.00 11.32 10.20
N PHE A 103 -0.78 10.90 9.87
CA PHE A 103 0.38 11.02 10.77
C PHE A 103 0.64 12.48 11.17
N ARG A 104 0.62 13.39 10.20
CA ARG A 104 0.78 14.83 10.43
C ARG A 104 -0.34 15.42 11.29
N SER A 105 -1.58 14.95 11.11
CA SER A 105 -2.72 15.37 11.93
C SER A 105 -2.51 15.00 13.39
N VAL A 106 -2.07 13.77 13.65
CA VAL A 106 -1.84 13.28 15.03
C VAL A 106 -0.69 14.04 15.70
N ILE A 107 0.43 14.26 15.02
CA ILE A 107 1.53 15.06 15.55
C ILE A 107 1.10 16.51 15.83
N GLY A 108 0.30 17.10 14.93
CA GLY A 108 -0.17 18.48 15.08
C GLY A 108 -1.15 18.69 16.25
N GLU A 109 -1.87 17.64 16.64
CA GLU A 109 -2.82 17.65 17.76
C GLU A 109 -2.14 17.33 19.12
N ARG A 110 -0.88 16.88 19.14
CA ARG A 110 -0.16 16.59 20.40
C ARG A 110 0.05 17.86 21.25
N PRO A 111 -0.13 17.80 22.58
CA PRO A 111 0.13 18.94 23.45
C PRO A 111 1.59 19.41 23.34
N LYS A 112 1.83 20.72 23.21
CA LYS A 112 3.20 21.31 23.08
C LYS A 112 4.20 20.96 24.19
N LYS A 113 3.74 20.39 25.32
CA LYS A 113 4.58 19.93 26.44
C LYS A 113 5.11 18.50 26.25
N GLU A 114 4.54 17.74 25.32
CA GLU A 114 4.97 16.39 24.99
C GLU A 114 5.98 16.47 23.86
N ASN A 115 7.26 16.28 24.18
CA ASN A 115 8.31 16.29 23.17
C ASN A 115 8.19 15.05 22.30
N LEU A 116 8.32 15.23 20.98
CA LEU A 116 8.49 14.11 20.05
C LEU A 116 9.75 13.33 20.45
N ASN A 117 9.60 12.02 20.64
CA ASN A 117 10.73 11.15 20.92
C ASN A 117 11.46 10.82 19.59
N ALA A 118 12.61 10.15 19.67
CA ALA A 118 13.36 9.78 18.47
C ALA A 118 12.55 8.89 17.50
N HIS A 119 11.68 8.03 18.04
CA HIS A 119 10.84 7.11 17.30
C HIS A 119 9.80 7.86 16.44
N ASP A 120 9.14 8.88 16.98
CA ASP A 120 8.17 9.71 16.23
C ASP A 120 8.82 10.39 15.01
N TRP A 121 10.09 10.80 15.12
CA TRP A 121 10.84 11.40 14.02
C TRP A 121 11.27 10.37 12.97
N GLU A 122 11.64 9.16 13.39
CA GLU A 122 11.93 8.05 12.49
C GLU A 122 10.70 7.67 11.68
N GLU A 123 9.53 7.57 12.31
CA GLU A 123 8.25 7.34 11.65
C GLU A 123 7.89 8.47 10.68
N TYR A 124 8.02 9.74 11.10
CA TYR A 124 7.76 10.88 10.22
C TYR A 124 8.62 10.82 8.94
N ARG A 125 9.91 10.48 9.10
CA ARG A 125 10.85 10.34 7.99
C ARG A 125 10.48 9.14 7.11
N ALA A 126 10.12 8.01 7.72
CA ALA A 126 9.73 6.79 7.00
C ALA A 126 8.48 7.02 6.14
N VAL A 127 7.45 7.68 6.68
CA VAL A 127 6.21 7.98 5.97
C VAL A 127 6.43 9.04 4.88
N SER A 128 7.21 10.08 5.17
CA SER A 128 7.62 11.06 4.15
C SER A 128 8.39 10.40 2.99
N LEU A 129 9.28 9.46 3.31
CA LEU A 129 10.03 8.70 2.32
C LEU A 129 9.13 7.77 1.49
N MET A 130 8.07 7.17 2.09
CA MET A 130 7.06 6.40 1.35
C MET A 130 6.47 7.22 0.20
N VAL A 131 5.98 8.43 0.50
CA VAL A 131 5.36 9.32 -0.48
C VAL A 131 6.33 9.65 -1.62
N LEU A 132 7.59 9.96 -1.31
CA LEU A 132 8.61 10.24 -2.33
C LEU A 132 8.90 9.01 -3.20
N VAL A 133 9.01 7.83 -2.60
CA VAL A 133 9.21 6.57 -3.31
C VAL A 133 8.02 6.24 -4.21
N ALA A 134 6.78 6.51 -3.77
CA ALA A 134 5.60 6.31 -4.59
C ALA A 134 5.54 7.24 -5.81
N ILE A 135 6.06 8.47 -5.71
CA ILE A 135 6.23 9.34 -6.89
C ILE A 135 7.20 8.69 -7.89
N VAL A 136 8.29 8.08 -7.41
CA VAL A 136 9.20 7.30 -8.27
C VAL A 136 8.46 6.13 -8.92
N TYR A 137 7.59 5.42 -8.19
CA TYR A 137 6.77 4.34 -8.77
C TYR A 137 5.87 4.83 -9.90
N ILE A 138 5.28 6.03 -9.77
CA ILE A 138 4.47 6.63 -10.84
C ILE A 138 5.34 6.91 -12.08
N LEU A 139 6.51 7.51 -11.90
CA LEU A 139 7.45 7.77 -13.00
C LEU A 139 7.90 6.47 -13.69
N VAL A 140 8.24 5.44 -12.91
CA VAL A 140 8.60 4.11 -13.43
C VAL A 140 7.41 3.47 -14.14
N GLY A 141 6.19 3.56 -13.61
CA GLY A 141 4.99 3.03 -14.28
C GLY A 141 4.70 3.71 -15.62
N LEU A 142 4.98 5.01 -15.72
CA LEU A 142 4.80 5.78 -16.95
C LEU A 142 5.88 5.51 -18.00
N LEU A 143 7.14 5.34 -17.60
CA LEU A 143 8.29 5.29 -18.50
C LEU A 143 8.79 3.86 -18.75
N LEU A 144 8.73 3.00 -17.73
CA LEU A 144 9.35 1.67 -17.68
C LEU A 144 8.40 0.63 -17.03
N PRO A 145 7.17 0.44 -17.55
CA PRO A 145 6.13 -0.37 -16.88
C PRO A 145 6.51 -1.84 -16.66
N LYS A 146 7.44 -2.38 -17.46
CA LYS A 146 7.97 -3.75 -17.28
C LYS A 146 8.78 -3.93 -15.98
N TRP A 147 9.33 -2.84 -15.44
CA TRP A 147 10.24 -2.88 -14.29
C TRP A 147 9.56 -2.53 -12.97
N ILE A 148 8.31 -2.09 -13.00
CA ILE A 148 7.64 -1.58 -11.79
C ILE A 148 7.52 -2.65 -10.70
N LEU A 149 7.24 -3.91 -11.05
CA LEU A 149 7.15 -5.00 -10.08
C LEU A 149 8.48 -5.26 -9.37
N VAL A 150 9.60 -5.14 -10.10
CA VAL A 150 10.94 -5.27 -9.51
C VAL A 150 11.21 -4.13 -8.55
N VAL A 151 10.87 -2.90 -8.95
CA VAL A 151 11.03 -1.70 -8.11
C VAL A 151 10.18 -1.78 -6.85
N ILE A 152 8.94 -2.26 -6.94
CA ILE A 152 8.07 -2.50 -5.78
C ILE A 152 8.67 -3.57 -4.86
N ALA A 153 9.12 -4.71 -5.41
CA ALA A 153 9.72 -5.78 -4.62
C ALA A 153 10.97 -5.31 -3.86
N LEU A 154 11.81 -4.50 -4.49
CA LEU A 154 12.97 -3.86 -3.84
C LEU A 154 12.52 -2.90 -2.73
N GLY A 155 11.47 -2.11 -2.96
CA GLY A 155 10.95 -1.19 -1.95
C GLY A 155 10.31 -1.87 -0.75
N LEU A 156 9.72 -3.06 -0.93
CA LEU A 156 9.22 -3.89 0.18
C LEU A 156 10.35 -4.50 1.02
N GLY A 157 11.48 -4.85 0.41
CA GLY A 157 12.63 -5.44 1.11
C GLY A 157 13.64 -4.45 1.70
N ALA A 158 13.50 -3.16 1.42
CA ALA A 158 14.43 -2.11 1.85
C ALA A 158 14.01 -1.37 3.15
N ARG A 159 12.97 -1.86 3.84
CA ARG A 159 12.43 -1.30 5.08
C ARG A 159 12.52 -2.32 6.20
#